data_AF-A0A379IRJ8-F1
#
_entry.id   AF-A0A379IRJ8-F1
#
_cell.length_a   1.000
_cell.length_b   1.000
_cell.length_c   1.000
_cell.angle_alpha   90.00
_cell.angle_beta   90.00
_cell.angle_gamma   90.00
#
_symmetry.space_group_name_H-M   'P 1'
#
loop_
_entity.id
_entity.type
_entity.pdbx_description
1 polymer ?
#
loop_
_entity_poly.entity_id
_entity_poly.type
_entity_poly.pdbx_seq_one_letter_code
_entity_poly.pdbx_strand_id
1 'polypeptide(L)'
;MPSIKSAAMLAAALIVSGCSTATWVKLPKDSALVVNERPVLHNQGLVKTRPFSWGAAGGVPYRLEDKQSHVIQNGRLKTRFRVASIFWPPVGIAYWPMGFGQRCYDLTGPAPQTCTYQDLVELRQNHRLAR
;
A
#
# COMPACT_ATOMS: atom_id res chain seq x y z
N MET A 1 -22.92 24.11 -18.80
CA MET A 1 -22.92 23.90 -17.34
C MET A 1 -22.87 22.40 -17.09
N PRO A 2 -21.85 21.85 -16.39
CA PRO A 2 -21.85 20.42 -16.08
C PRO A 2 -23.10 20.08 -15.27
N SER A 3 -23.81 19.03 -15.66
CA SER A 3 -25.01 18.57 -14.94
C SER A 3 -24.64 18.22 -13.50
N ILE A 4 -25.50 18.54 -12.53
CA ILE A 4 -25.33 18.19 -11.11
C ILE A 4 -24.96 16.71 -10.92
N LYS A 5 -25.49 15.82 -11.80
CA LYS A 5 -25.17 14.39 -11.82
C LYS A 5 -23.70 14.12 -12.14
N SER A 6 -23.14 14.82 -13.12
CA SER A 6 -21.72 14.71 -13.53
C SER A 6 -20.79 15.24 -12.43
N ALA A 7 -21.16 16.36 -11.79
CA ALA A 7 -20.41 16.91 -10.67
C ALA A 7 -20.42 15.96 -9.45
N ALA A 8 -21.56 15.36 -9.13
CA ALA A 8 -21.68 14.38 -8.06
C ALA A 8 -20.85 13.10 -8.34
N MET A 9 -20.86 12.62 -9.59
CA MET A 9 -20.09 11.44 -10.00
C MET A 9 -18.57 11.69 -9.92
N LEU A 10 -18.12 12.89 -10.32
CA LEU A 10 -16.72 13.29 -10.21
C LEU A 10 -16.29 13.42 -8.74
N ALA A 11 -17.14 14.01 -7.89
CA ALA A 11 -16.89 14.14 -6.46
C ALA A 11 -16.79 12.76 -5.77
N ALA A 12 -17.67 11.82 -6.10
CA ALA A 12 -17.63 10.46 -5.58
C ALA A 12 -16.34 9.73 -5.99
N ALA A 13 -15.90 9.87 -7.25
CA ALA A 13 -14.66 9.26 -7.72
C ALA A 13 -13.41 9.81 -7.00
N LEU A 14 -13.40 11.11 -6.69
CA LEU A 14 -12.30 11.74 -5.95
C LEU A 14 -12.23 11.23 -4.50
N ILE A 15 -13.36 11.09 -3.81
CA ILE A 15 -13.43 10.59 -2.42
C ILE A 15 -12.85 9.17 -2.31
N VAL A 16 -13.18 8.27 -3.23
CA VAL A 16 -12.71 6.86 -3.20
C VAL A 16 -11.18 6.77 -3.39
N SER A 17 -10.58 7.68 -4.14
CA SER A 17 -9.13 7.70 -4.39
C SER A 17 -8.31 8.17 -3.17
N GLY A 18 -8.90 8.99 -2.29
CA GLY A 18 -8.25 9.49 -1.08
C GLY A 18 -8.07 8.42 0.01
N CYS A 19 -9.00 7.48 0.11
CA CYS A 19 -9.12 6.56 1.26
C CYS A 19 -8.20 5.34 1.24
N SER A 20 -7.40 5.11 0.20
CA SER A 20 -6.54 3.91 0.12
C SER A 20 -5.17 4.18 -0.51
N THR A 21 -4.19 3.38 -0.10
CA THR A 21 -2.88 3.26 -0.74
C THR A 21 -2.66 1.80 -1.11
N ALA A 22 -2.03 1.57 -2.25
CA ALA A 22 -1.78 0.22 -2.74
C ALA A 22 -0.36 0.12 -3.32
N THR A 23 0.22 -1.06 -3.17
CA THR A 23 1.53 -1.41 -3.72
C THR A 23 1.58 -2.90 -4.04
N TRP A 24 2.45 -3.30 -4.93
CA TRP A 24 2.77 -4.70 -5.17
C TRP A 24 3.85 -5.15 -4.20
N VAL A 25 3.78 -6.39 -3.74
CA VAL A 25 4.81 -6.94 -2.87
C VAL A 25 5.18 -8.33 -3.35
N LYS A 26 6.49 -8.55 -3.52
CA LYS A 26 7.11 -9.86 -3.70
C LYS A 26 7.61 -10.34 -2.34
N LEU A 27 7.21 -11.54 -1.96
CA LEU A 27 7.50 -12.10 -0.65
C LEU A 27 8.39 -13.34 -0.78
N PRO A 28 9.19 -13.66 0.25
CA PRO A 28 9.78 -14.99 0.40
C PRO A 28 8.72 -16.09 0.34
N LYS A 29 9.14 -17.29 -0.08
CA LYS A 29 8.25 -18.47 -0.08
C LYS A 29 7.63 -18.68 1.31
N ASP A 30 6.35 -19.03 1.32
CA ASP A 30 5.58 -19.36 2.52
C ASP A 30 5.50 -18.27 3.61
N SER A 31 5.75 -17.00 3.24
CA SER A 31 5.65 -15.87 4.17
C SER A 31 4.43 -14.98 3.93
N ALA A 32 3.99 -14.33 4.99
CA ALA A 32 2.94 -13.33 5.00
C ALA A 32 3.46 -11.99 5.49
N LEU A 33 2.96 -10.90 4.92
CA LEU A 33 3.32 -9.53 5.27
C LEU A 33 2.29 -8.92 6.22
N VAL A 34 2.77 -8.36 7.31
CA VAL A 34 2.04 -7.48 8.21
C VAL A 34 2.56 -6.06 8.04
N VAL A 35 1.67 -5.10 7.75
CA VAL A 35 2.03 -3.69 7.54
C VAL A 35 1.45 -2.83 8.64
N ASN A 36 2.28 -1.97 9.22
CA ASN A 36 1.90 -0.96 10.22
C ASN A 36 1.21 -1.57 11.46
N GLU A 37 1.66 -2.74 11.91
CA GLU A 37 1.12 -3.45 13.08
C GLU A 37 -0.39 -3.74 12.99
N ARG A 38 -0.95 -3.71 11.77
CA ARG A 38 -2.36 -4.02 11.55
C ARG A 38 -2.54 -5.54 11.56
N PRO A 39 -3.62 -6.09 12.12
CA PRO A 39 -3.84 -7.54 12.22
C PRO A 39 -4.21 -8.20 10.88
N VAL A 40 -3.85 -7.58 9.75
CA VAL A 40 -4.17 -8.07 8.41
C VAL A 40 -2.91 -8.69 7.81
N LEU A 41 -2.99 -9.98 7.53
CA LEU A 41 -1.96 -10.72 6.82
C LEU A 41 -2.14 -10.53 5.31
N HIS A 42 -1.05 -10.19 4.63
CA HIS A 42 -1.02 -10.01 3.19
C HIS A 42 -0.12 -11.05 2.54
N ASN A 43 -0.68 -11.83 1.64
CA ASN A 43 0.08 -12.73 0.78
C ASN A 43 0.79 -11.94 -0.33
N GLN A 44 1.65 -12.63 -1.09
CA GLN A 44 2.29 -12.07 -2.27
C GLN A 44 1.26 -11.49 -3.26
N GLY A 45 1.54 -10.31 -3.80
CA GLY A 45 0.68 -9.65 -4.77
C GLY A 45 0.31 -8.22 -4.39
N LEU A 46 -0.93 -7.82 -4.71
CA LEU A 46 -1.42 -6.46 -4.50
C LEU A 46 -1.82 -6.25 -3.03
N VAL A 47 -1.07 -5.42 -2.32
CA VAL A 47 -1.38 -5.01 -0.96
C VAL A 47 -2.09 -3.67 -1.02
N LYS A 48 -3.36 -3.64 -0.61
CA LYS A 48 -4.18 -2.43 -0.51
C LYS A 48 -4.59 -2.19 0.94
N THR A 49 -4.29 -1.01 1.46
CA THR A 49 -4.60 -0.64 2.85
C THR A 49 -5.01 0.83 2.95
N ARG A 50 -5.49 1.23 4.12
CA ARG A 50 -5.76 2.65 4.40
C ARG A 50 -4.42 3.40 4.49
N PRO A 51 -4.36 4.68 4.09
CA PRO A 51 -3.16 5.50 4.20
C PRO A 51 -2.60 5.54 5.63
N PHE A 52 -1.37 6.01 5.75
CA PHE A 52 -0.63 6.07 6.99
C PHE A 52 -0.55 7.50 7.51
N SER A 53 -0.43 7.63 8.83
CA SER A 53 -0.27 8.93 9.50
C SER A 53 1.09 9.56 9.23
N TRP A 54 1.24 10.82 9.64
CA TRP A 54 2.52 11.54 9.65
C TRP A 54 3.66 10.77 10.33
N GLY A 55 3.37 9.91 11.32
CA GLY A 55 4.37 9.06 11.96
C GLY A 55 5.07 8.09 11.00
N ALA A 56 4.45 7.77 9.86
CA ALA A 56 5.05 6.94 8.83
C ALA A 56 5.94 7.72 7.85
N ALA A 57 6.24 9.01 8.09
CA ALA A 57 7.15 9.81 7.26
C ALA A 57 8.56 9.22 7.19
N GLY A 58 9.04 8.62 8.29
CA GLY A 58 10.32 7.89 8.35
C GLY A 58 10.26 6.46 7.79
N GLY A 59 9.16 6.09 7.13
CA GLY A 59 8.88 4.73 6.66
C GLY A 59 7.82 4.04 7.52
N VAL A 60 7.05 3.16 6.90
CA VAL A 60 5.99 2.39 7.57
C VAL A 60 6.57 1.07 8.07
N PRO A 61 6.41 0.71 9.36
CA PRO A 61 6.94 -0.54 9.88
C PRO A 61 6.26 -1.74 9.20
N TYR A 62 7.03 -2.78 8.91
CA TYR A 62 6.52 -4.04 8.41
C TYR A 62 7.16 -5.22 9.13
N ARG A 63 6.46 -6.36 9.09
CA ARG A 63 6.92 -7.65 9.58
C ARG A 63 6.58 -8.72 8.55
N LEU A 64 7.51 -9.65 8.34
CA LEU A 64 7.28 -10.89 7.62
C LEU A 64 7.09 -11.99 8.64
N GLU A 65 6.02 -12.76 8.47
CA GLU A 65 5.67 -13.89 9.32
C GLU A 65 5.70 -15.17 8.48
N ASP A 66 6.18 -16.26 9.07
CA ASP A 66 6.05 -17.61 8.50
C ASP A 66 4.65 -18.17 8.74
N LYS A 67 4.33 -19.33 8.15
CA LYS A 67 3.09 -20.09 8.41
C LYS A 67 2.86 -20.41 9.88
N GLN A 68 3.93 -20.49 10.68
CA GLN A 68 3.91 -20.75 12.12
C GLN A 68 3.89 -19.46 12.95
N SER A 69 3.61 -18.30 12.34
CA SER A 69 3.54 -16.98 12.98
C SER A 69 4.86 -16.51 13.62
N HIS A 70 5.98 -17.09 13.21
CA HIS A 70 7.31 -16.60 13.60
C HIS A 70 7.70 -15.40 12.74
N VAL A 71 8.24 -14.35 13.38
CA VAL A 71 8.73 -13.17 12.67
C VAL A 71 10.06 -13.52 11.99
N ILE A 72 10.04 -13.61 10.66
CA ILE A 72 11.21 -13.88 9.81
C ILE A 72 12.07 -12.61 9.70
N GLN A 73 11.41 -11.48 9.46
CA GLN A 73 12.08 -10.21 9.21
C GLN A 73 11.19 -9.04 9.62
N ASN A 74 11.79 -7.97 10.08
CA ASN A 74 11.13 -6.70 10.36
C ASN A 74 11.92 -5.55 9.74
N GLY A 75 11.23 -4.45 9.46
CA GLY A 75 11.88 -3.27 8.89
C GLY A 75 10.90 -2.13 8.66
N ARG A 76 11.30 -1.17 7.83
CA ARG A 76 10.44 -0.06 7.40
C ARG A 76 10.37 0.03 5.88
N LEU A 77 9.16 0.08 5.33
CA LEU A 77 8.96 0.32 3.90
C LEU A 77 9.03 1.82 3.64
N LYS A 78 9.74 2.20 2.57
CA LYS A 78 9.83 3.60 2.13
C LYS A 78 8.43 4.14 1.86
N THR A 79 8.05 5.25 2.46
CA THR A 79 6.76 5.91 2.21
C THR A 79 6.94 7.11 1.29
N ARG A 80 5.83 7.63 0.75
CA ARG A 80 5.81 8.93 0.07
C ARG A 80 4.60 9.74 0.50
N PHE A 81 4.76 11.04 0.41
CA PHE A 81 3.69 11.99 0.65
C PHE A 81 2.66 11.94 -0.50
N ARG A 82 1.37 11.94 -0.18
CA ARG A 82 0.26 11.94 -1.15
C ARG A 82 -0.33 13.35 -1.23
N VAL A 83 0.04 14.14 -2.24
CA VAL A 83 -0.42 15.54 -2.39
C VAL A 83 -1.95 15.69 -2.36
N ALA A 84 -2.69 14.66 -2.77
CA ALA A 84 -4.15 14.60 -2.67
C ALA A 84 -4.71 14.82 -1.24
N SER A 85 -3.90 14.69 -0.18
CA SER A 85 -4.30 14.97 1.20
C SER A 85 -4.10 16.43 1.66
N ILE A 86 -3.41 17.29 0.88
CA ILE A 86 -3.22 18.72 1.22
C ILE A 86 -4.43 19.56 0.78
N PHE A 87 -5.01 19.26 -0.37
CA PHE A 87 -6.05 20.10 -1.00
C PHE A 87 -7.49 19.71 -0.61
N TRP A 88 -7.68 18.91 0.45
CA TRP A 88 -9.00 18.46 0.92
C TRP A 88 -9.36 19.02 2.30
N PRO A 89 -10.18 20.08 2.41
CA PRO A 89 -10.78 20.53 3.67
C PRO A 89 -12.27 20.11 3.78
N PRO A 90 -12.93 19.99 4.95
CA PRO A 90 -12.45 20.03 6.35
C PRO A 90 -12.68 18.71 7.14
N VAL A 91 -13.08 17.60 6.52
CA VAL A 91 -13.46 16.36 7.25
C VAL A 91 -12.49 15.21 6.97
N GLY A 92 -11.41 15.14 7.78
CA GLY A 92 -10.82 13.85 8.15
C GLY A 92 -9.74 13.20 7.27
N ILE A 93 -9.17 13.82 6.23
CA ILE A 93 -8.04 13.22 5.45
C ILE A 93 -6.66 13.83 5.80
N ALA A 94 -6.62 14.98 6.48
CA ALA A 94 -5.39 15.67 6.88
C ALA A 94 -4.46 14.85 7.80
N TYR A 95 -4.97 13.83 8.48
CA TYR A 95 -4.20 13.02 9.43
C TYR A 95 -3.32 11.94 8.78
N TRP A 96 -3.64 11.48 7.56
CA TRP A 96 -2.95 10.36 6.90
C TRP A 96 -2.38 10.69 5.51
N PRO A 97 -1.40 11.59 5.43
CA PRO A 97 -0.83 11.99 4.15
C PRO A 97 0.14 10.96 3.56
N MET A 98 0.53 9.96 4.35
CA MET A 98 1.58 9.03 3.95
C MET A 98 0.97 7.82 3.22
N GLY A 99 1.61 7.38 2.16
CA GLY A 99 1.29 6.13 1.48
C GLY A 99 2.54 5.36 1.12
N PHE A 100 2.37 4.22 0.45
CA PHE A 100 3.50 3.49 -0.10
C PHE A 100 4.30 4.35 -1.08
N GLY A 101 5.61 4.38 -0.88
CA GLY A 101 6.56 5.15 -1.67
C GLY A 101 6.95 4.50 -2.99
N GLN A 102 6.80 3.18 -3.11
CA GLN A 102 7.15 2.42 -4.29
C GLN A 102 5.93 1.69 -4.85
N ARG A 103 5.96 1.42 -6.16
CA ARG A 103 4.94 0.63 -6.85
C ARG A 103 5.04 -0.86 -6.57
N CYS A 104 6.25 -1.34 -6.31
CA CYS A 104 6.51 -2.73 -5.96
C CYS A 104 7.69 -2.81 -4.99
N TYR A 105 7.50 -3.55 -3.90
CA TYR A 105 8.56 -3.88 -2.94
C TYR A 105 8.99 -5.32 -3.09
N ASP A 106 10.29 -5.53 -3.22
CA ASP A 106 10.92 -6.82 -3.08
C ASP A 106 11.40 -6.99 -1.64
N LEU A 107 10.77 -7.93 -0.92
CA LEU A 107 11.06 -8.26 0.48
C LEU A 107 11.78 -9.61 0.60
N THR A 108 12.32 -10.14 -0.49
CA THR A 108 13.09 -11.39 -0.47
C THR A 108 14.51 -11.21 0.05
N GLY A 109 15.02 -9.98 0.04
CA GLY A 109 16.37 -9.62 0.49
C GLY A 109 16.43 -9.12 1.94
N PRO A 110 17.65 -8.83 2.44
CA PRO A 110 17.87 -8.34 3.81
C PRO A 110 17.29 -6.93 4.04
N ALA A 111 17.04 -6.17 2.97
CA ALA A 111 16.43 -4.86 3.02
C ALA A 111 15.35 -4.74 1.92
N PRO A 112 14.28 -3.95 2.15
CA PRO A 112 13.24 -3.74 1.16
C PRO A 112 13.79 -2.98 -0.05
N GLN A 113 13.75 -3.61 -1.22
CA GLN A 113 14.18 -3.03 -2.49
C GLN A 113 12.99 -2.77 -3.41
N THR A 114 13.21 -1.99 -4.47
CA THR A 114 12.20 -1.84 -5.53
C THR A 114 12.28 -3.03 -6.46
N CYS A 115 11.15 -3.68 -6.75
CA CYS A 115 11.13 -4.81 -7.68
C CYS A 115 11.61 -4.42 -9.07
N THR A 116 12.06 -5.41 -9.83
CA THR A 116 12.29 -5.23 -11.27
C THR A 116 10.97 -5.06 -12.02
N TYR A 117 11.06 -4.59 -13.27
CA TYR A 117 9.87 -4.50 -14.14
C TYR A 117 9.26 -5.87 -14.42
N GLN A 118 10.09 -6.91 -14.59
CA GLN A 118 9.62 -8.27 -14.86
C GLN A 118 8.85 -8.84 -13.67
N ASP A 119 9.37 -8.69 -12.45
CA ASP A 119 8.67 -9.09 -11.21
C ASP A 119 7.28 -8.44 -11.11
N LEU A 120 7.19 -7.14 -11.41
CA LEU A 120 5.93 -6.39 -11.37
C LEU A 120 4.91 -6.91 -12.40
N VAL A 121 5.36 -7.33 -13.58
CA VAL A 121 4.50 -7.91 -14.61
C VAL A 121 4.00 -9.28 -14.16
N GLU A 122 4.89 -10.13 -13.66
CA GLU A 122 4.56 -11.46 -13.16
C GLU A 122 3.55 -11.39 -12.01
N LEU A 123 3.79 -10.54 -11.01
CA LEU A 123 2.86 -10.33 -9.89
C LEU A 123 1.47 -9.90 -10.38
N ARG A 124 1.41 -9.02 -11.40
CA ARG A 124 0.14 -8.58 -11.99
C ARG A 124 -0.57 -9.69 -12.75
N GLN A 125 0.16 -10.51 -13.49
CA GLN A 125 -0.39 -11.66 -14.20
C GLN A 125 -0.94 -12.68 -13.20
N ASN A 126 -0.15 -13.06 -12.20
CA ASN A 126 -0.56 -14.01 -11.16
C ASN A 126 -1.80 -13.53 -10.39
N HIS A 127 -1.85 -12.25 -10.02
CA HIS A 127 -3.04 -11.68 -9.38
C HIS A 127 -4.28 -11.67 -10.29
N ARG A 128 -4.12 -11.54 -11.61
CA ARG A 128 -5.25 -11.66 -12.55
C ARG A 128 -5.74 -13.09 -12.68
N LEU A 129 -4.83 -14.06 -12.69
CA LEU A 129 -5.16 -15.49 -12.78
C LEU A 129 -5.82 -16.02 -11.50
N ALA A 130 -5.48 -15.44 -10.34
CA ALA A 130 -6.05 -15.81 -9.06
C ALA A 130 -7.44 -15.19 -8.77
N ARG A 131 -7.99 -14.38 -9.69
CA ARG A 131 -9.23 -13.62 -9.52
C ARG A 131 -10.36 -14.20 -10.34
#